data_AF-A0A6A5GY71-F1
#
_entry.id   AF-A0A6A5GY71-F1
#
_cell.length_a   1.000
_cell.length_b   1.000
_cell.length_c   1.000
_cell.angle_alpha   90.00
_cell.angle_beta   90.00
_cell.angle_gamma   90.00
#
_symmetry.space_group_name_H-M   'P 1'
#
loop_
_entity.id
_entity.type
_entity.pdbx_description
1 polymer ?
#
loop_
_entity_poly.entity_id
_entity_poly.type
_entity_poly.pdbx_seq_one_letter_code
_entity_poly.pdbx_strand_id
1 'polypeptide(L)'
;MNLPAILFLSVLSVSCWAALPTCPTSGCPPGGIWSEWTTTDNCPTSCGACSKAFYTRRCLTEEAGCPCTGNTTRYYPCNTLTCLYPAQRTCCIPYVPMTINGSMQCGPLPKEPAVTSCCPQGGLWSEWGIFVRNAEDTAFEKNRRCLTEAAGCSCVGESVNTSATNTCPCQSFVGTYNKNFSEKAVLIEPLGQTLDSKTCIYQAPLNKGQENCSQWGNYGSTNVIRYWKKDATINFTEYRMADCTSSAVAYFRAYCDFTTGYYRFYNTDHEILAWRQVRKL
;
A
#
# COMPACT_ATOMS: atom_id res chain seq x y z
N MET A 1 10.22 -34.55 -42.10
CA MET A 1 11.27 -34.12 -41.15
C MET A 1 10.59 -33.82 -39.83
N ASN A 2 10.74 -34.73 -38.86
CA ASN A 2 10.10 -34.66 -37.56
C ASN A 2 10.95 -33.80 -36.62
N LEU A 3 10.40 -32.71 -36.08
CA LEU A 3 10.97 -32.04 -34.91
C LEU A 3 10.27 -32.56 -33.64
N PRO A 4 11.01 -32.95 -32.59
CA PRO A 4 10.40 -33.37 -31.34
C PRO A 4 9.93 -32.15 -30.54
N ALA A 5 8.66 -32.18 -30.10
CA ALA A 5 8.11 -31.25 -29.13
C ALA A 5 8.69 -31.60 -27.75
N ILE A 6 9.53 -30.72 -27.21
CA ILE A 6 10.03 -30.81 -25.83
C ILE A 6 8.96 -30.20 -24.93
N LEU A 7 8.15 -31.05 -24.30
CA LEU A 7 7.24 -30.66 -23.22
C LEU A 7 8.08 -30.39 -21.96
N PHE A 8 8.25 -29.12 -21.62
CA PHE A 8 8.69 -28.72 -20.29
C PHE A 8 7.55 -28.98 -19.30
N LEU A 9 7.59 -30.13 -18.61
CA LEU A 9 6.80 -30.32 -17.39
C LEU A 9 7.38 -29.37 -16.33
N SER A 10 6.72 -28.22 -16.12
CA SER A 10 6.93 -27.40 -14.94
C SER A 10 6.43 -28.17 -13.73
N VAL A 11 7.36 -28.78 -12.99
CA VAL A 11 7.09 -29.33 -11.66
C VAL A 11 6.82 -28.14 -10.75
N LEU A 12 5.55 -27.75 -10.63
CA LEU A 12 5.06 -26.93 -9.52
C LEU A 12 5.28 -27.76 -8.26
N SER A 13 6.40 -27.50 -7.58
CA SER A 13 6.59 -27.92 -6.20
C SER A 13 5.60 -27.14 -5.34
N VAL A 14 4.35 -27.61 -5.28
CA VAL A 14 3.42 -27.21 -4.24
C VAL A 14 3.97 -27.80 -2.95
N SER A 15 4.89 -27.09 -2.33
CA SER A 15 5.19 -27.29 -0.92
C SER A 15 3.87 -27.11 -0.18
N CYS A 16 3.32 -28.20 0.34
CA CYS A 16 2.13 -28.19 1.18
C CYS A 16 2.55 -27.57 2.52
N TRP A 17 2.39 -26.25 2.65
CA TRP A 17 2.61 -25.57 3.92
C TRP A 17 1.37 -25.88 4.77
N ALA A 18 1.56 -26.46 5.95
CA ALA A 18 0.45 -26.65 6.87
C ALA A 18 -0.04 -25.27 7.30
N ALA A 19 -1.24 -24.88 6.85
CA ALA A 19 -1.84 -23.61 7.22
C ALA A 19 -1.99 -23.52 8.75
N LEU A 20 -1.65 -22.35 9.32
CA LEU A 20 -1.85 -22.11 10.74
C LEU A 20 -3.34 -22.24 11.11
N PRO A 21 -3.67 -22.66 12.34
CA PRO A 21 -5.07 -22.70 12.79
C PRO A 21 -5.67 -21.29 12.75
N THR A 22 -6.97 -21.18 12.52
CA THR A 22 -7.67 -19.87 12.48
C THR A 22 -7.67 -19.20 13.84
N CYS A 23 -7.48 -17.88 13.88
CA CYS A 23 -7.56 -17.10 15.10
C CYS A 23 -9.00 -17.04 15.65
N PRO A 24 -9.17 -17.03 16.98
CA PRO A 24 -10.48 -16.90 17.62
C PRO A 24 -11.11 -15.51 17.43
N THR A 25 -10.29 -14.48 17.22
CA THR A 25 -10.73 -13.09 17.01
C THR A 25 -10.27 -12.57 15.64
N SER A 26 -11.03 -11.65 15.06
CA SER A 26 -10.59 -10.88 13.89
C SER A 26 -9.51 -9.86 14.29
N GLY A 27 -8.65 -9.49 13.33
CA GLY A 27 -7.59 -8.51 13.53
C GLY A 27 -6.20 -9.10 13.72
N CYS A 28 -5.32 -8.38 14.42
CA CYS A 28 -3.91 -8.76 14.58
C CYS A 28 -3.76 -10.07 15.38
N PRO A 29 -3.07 -11.08 14.84
CA PRO A 29 -2.76 -12.29 15.60
C PRO A 29 -1.79 -11.97 16.76
N PRO A 30 -1.93 -12.62 17.93
CA PRO A 30 -1.05 -12.40 19.06
C PRO A 30 0.43 -12.64 18.70
N GLY A 31 1.26 -11.61 18.86
CA GLY A 31 2.69 -11.67 18.57
C GLY A 31 3.05 -11.67 17.07
N GLY A 32 2.09 -11.34 16.19
CA GLY A 32 2.29 -11.25 14.74
C GLY A 32 2.48 -12.62 14.07
N ILE A 33 2.70 -12.60 12.75
CA ILE A 33 3.08 -13.81 12.01
C ILE A 33 4.49 -13.64 11.46
N TRP A 34 5.35 -14.57 11.81
CA TRP A 34 6.72 -14.65 11.31
C TRP A 34 6.78 -15.41 9.98
N SER A 35 7.70 -15.03 9.11
CA SER A 35 8.15 -15.93 8.04
C SER A 35 8.90 -17.11 8.63
N GLU A 36 9.07 -18.14 7.82
CA GLU A 36 10.05 -19.19 8.07
C GLU A 36 11.46 -18.60 8.28
N TRP A 37 12.24 -19.29 9.11
CA TRP A 37 13.66 -19.00 9.27
C TRP A 37 14.39 -19.40 8.00
N THR A 38 15.17 -18.48 7.45
CA THR A 38 15.97 -18.69 6.25
C THR A 38 17.42 -18.38 6.54
N THR A 39 18.33 -19.02 5.81
CA THR A 39 19.76 -18.72 5.87
C THR A 39 20.33 -18.71 4.46
N THR A 40 21.31 -17.85 4.23
CA THR A 40 22.15 -17.88 3.02
C THR A 40 23.56 -18.37 3.33
N ASP A 41 23.85 -18.64 4.62
CA ASP A 41 25.14 -19.14 5.04
C ASP A 41 25.29 -20.61 4.69
N ASN A 42 26.43 -20.95 4.10
CA ASN A 42 26.83 -22.35 3.99
C ASN A 42 27.34 -22.84 5.34
N CYS A 43 26.81 -23.96 5.81
CA CYS A 43 27.31 -24.59 7.02
C CYS A 43 28.75 -25.10 6.79
N PRO A 44 29.75 -24.64 7.58
CA PRO A 44 31.15 -25.04 7.38
C PRO A 44 31.41 -26.54 7.54
N THR A 45 30.57 -27.23 8.31
CA THR A 45 30.71 -28.66 8.62
C THR A 45 29.54 -29.44 8.03
N SER A 46 29.80 -30.59 7.41
CA SER A 46 28.77 -31.40 6.73
C SER A 46 27.94 -32.32 7.64
N CYS A 47 28.34 -32.52 8.90
CA CYS A 47 27.64 -33.36 9.88
C CYS A 47 28.01 -32.95 11.33
N GLY A 48 27.34 -33.55 12.30
CA GLY A 48 27.73 -33.52 13.71
C GLY A 48 27.29 -32.29 14.50
N ALA A 49 26.53 -31.36 13.90
CA ALA A 49 26.14 -30.08 14.52
C ALA A 49 27.34 -29.26 15.04
N CYS A 50 28.48 -29.34 14.36
CA CYS A 50 29.75 -28.74 14.79
C CYS A 50 29.84 -27.23 14.52
N SER A 51 29.02 -26.71 13.61
CA SER A 51 28.96 -25.29 13.28
C SER A 51 27.57 -24.74 13.48
N LYS A 52 27.49 -23.42 13.58
CA LYS A 52 26.23 -22.67 13.57
C LYS A 52 26.14 -21.89 12.27
N ALA A 53 24.94 -21.80 11.72
CA ALA A 53 24.62 -20.88 10.63
C ALA A 53 23.79 -19.71 11.18
N PHE A 54 23.91 -18.55 10.55
CA PHE A 54 23.08 -17.39 10.85
C PHE A 54 21.75 -17.50 10.12
N TYR A 55 20.65 -17.40 10.85
CA TYR A 55 19.30 -17.44 10.32
C TYR A 55 18.60 -16.11 10.55
N THR A 56 17.78 -15.74 9.57
CA THR A 56 16.94 -14.54 9.59
C THR A 56 15.50 -14.88 9.28
N ARG A 57 14.57 -14.09 9.82
CA ARG A 57 13.15 -14.12 9.48
C ARG A 57 12.61 -12.70 9.43
N ARG A 58 11.47 -12.51 8.76
CA ARG A 58 10.74 -11.24 8.68
C ARG A 58 9.38 -11.34 9.35
N CYS A 59 8.92 -10.24 9.93
CA CYS A 59 7.54 -10.14 10.37
C CYS A 59 6.65 -9.90 9.14
N LEU A 60 5.76 -10.83 8.85
CA LEU A 60 4.86 -10.75 7.69
C LEU A 60 3.75 -9.72 7.90
N THR A 61 3.39 -9.47 9.16
CA THR A 61 2.24 -8.64 9.53
C THR A 61 2.60 -7.22 9.95
N GLU A 62 3.88 -6.85 9.91
CA GLU A 62 4.38 -5.54 10.30
C GLU A 62 3.72 -4.42 9.47
N GLU A 63 3.57 -4.63 8.17
CA GLU A 63 2.96 -3.67 7.24
C GLU A 63 1.46 -3.44 7.52
N ALA A 64 0.78 -4.41 8.13
CA ALA A 64 -0.60 -4.27 8.60
C ALA A 64 -0.69 -3.60 9.99
N GLY A 65 0.42 -3.11 10.55
CA GLY A 65 0.47 -2.55 11.91
C GLY A 65 0.39 -3.61 13.02
N CYS A 66 0.65 -4.89 12.71
CA CYS A 66 0.66 -5.98 13.67
C CYS A 66 2.11 -6.42 13.94
N PRO A 67 2.81 -5.80 14.91
CA PRO A 67 4.23 -6.08 15.15
C PRO A 67 4.44 -7.48 15.71
N CYS A 68 5.55 -8.09 15.30
CA CYS A 68 5.90 -9.41 15.78
C CYS A 68 6.71 -9.38 17.08
N THR A 69 6.44 -10.30 17.99
CA THR A 69 7.20 -10.41 19.24
C THR A 69 8.35 -11.41 19.07
N GLY A 70 9.57 -10.99 19.41
CA GLY A 70 10.78 -11.81 19.43
C GLY A 70 11.84 -11.39 18.41
N ASN A 71 12.93 -12.15 18.33
CA ASN A 71 14.10 -11.77 17.52
C ASN A 71 13.89 -12.02 16.02
N THR A 72 14.45 -11.16 15.18
CA THR A 72 14.50 -11.31 13.72
C THR A 72 15.67 -12.16 13.23
N THR A 73 16.65 -12.40 14.11
CA THR A 73 17.90 -13.10 13.80
C THR A 73 18.24 -14.13 14.89
N ARG A 74 18.91 -15.22 14.50
CA ARG A 74 19.43 -16.22 15.44
C ARG A 74 20.63 -16.98 14.85
N TYR A 75 21.47 -17.53 15.71
CA TYR A 75 22.41 -18.58 15.32
C TYR A 75 21.84 -19.94 15.70
N TYR A 76 21.84 -20.88 14.77
CA TYR A 76 21.33 -22.22 15.01
C TYR A 76 22.32 -23.28 14.50
N PRO A 77 22.48 -24.43 15.18
CA PRO A 77 23.33 -25.51 14.70
C PRO A 77 22.88 -25.97 13.32
N CYS A 78 23.84 -26.15 12.42
CA CYS A 78 23.59 -26.60 11.06
C CYS A 78 24.18 -28.00 10.84
N ASN A 79 23.67 -28.72 9.84
CA ASN A 79 24.06 -30.10 9.53
C ASN A 79 24.05 -31.02 10.77
N THR A 80 22.85 -31.16 11.35
CA THR A 80 22.60 -31.87 12.61
C THR A 80 22.58 -33.39 12.47
N LEU A 81 22.68 -33.92 11.26
CA LEU A 81 22.84 -35.36 11.05
C LEU A 81 24.14 -35.84 11.71
N THR A 82 24.07 -37.02 12.33
CA THR A 82 25.23 -37.65 12.96
C THR A 82 26.34 -37.94 11.94
N CYS A 83 27.59 -37.73 12.32
CA CYS A 83 28.72 -38.12 11.49
C CYS A 83 28.92 -39.64 11.54
N LEU A 84 29.14 -40.25 10.37
CA LEU A 84 29.50 -41.66 10.24
C LEU A 84 31.02 -41.85 10.29
N TYR A 85 31.45 -43.08 10.54
CA TYR A 85 32.86 -43.47 10.43
C TYR A 85 33.44 -43.05 9.06
N PRO A 86 34.66 -42.49 8.97
CA PRO A 86 35.74 -42.44 9.96
C PRO A 86 35.79 -41.16 10.82
N ALA A 87 34.69 -40.39 10.91
CA ALA A 87 34.68 -39.20 11.75
C ALA A 87 35.03 -39.52 13.21
N GLN A 88 35.91 -38.72 13.81
CA GLN A 88 36.39 -38.94 15.18
C GLN A 88 35.29 -38.82 16.24
N ARG A 89 34.22 -38.07 15.94
CA ARG A 89 33.07 -37.89 16.81
C ARG A 89 31.79 -37.87 15.99
N THR A 90 30.77 -38.53 16.52
CA THR A 90 29.42 -38.58 15.92
C THR A 90 28.70 -37.23 16.02
N CYS A 91 28.90 -36.50 17.13
CA CYS A 91 28.35 -35.16 17.40
C CYS A 91 29.38 -34.29 18.10
N CYS A 92 29.33 -32.98 17.85
CA CYS A 92 30.15 -32.00 18.54
C CYS A 92 29.52 -31.56 19.86
N ILE A 93 30.36 -31.35 20.89
CA ILE A 93 29.92 -30.87 22.21
C ILE A 93 29.26 -29.50 22.06
N PRO A 94 28.09 -29.27 22.68
CA PRO A 94 27.43 -30.06 23.73
C PRO A 94 26.42 -31.10 23.24
N TYR A 95 26.32 -31.34 21.93
CA TYR A 95 25.32 -32.23 21.36
C TYR A 95 25.73 -33.70 21.45
N VAL A 96 24.75 -34.56 21.67
CA VAL A 96 24.86 -36.02 21.73
C VAL A 96 23.96 -36.67 20.68
N PRO A 97 24.26 -37.89 20.22
CA PRO A 97 23.42 -38.61 19.27
C PRO A 97 22.05 -38.95 19.88
N MET A 98 20.98 -38.64 19.15
CA MET A 98 19.58 -38.88 19.53
C MET A 98 18.76 -39.24 18.30
N THR A 99 17.70 -40.03 18.49
CA THR A 99 16.74 -40.32 17.42
C THR A 99 15.70 -39.21 17.34
N ILE A 100 15.71 -38.42 16.27
CA ILE A 100 14.72 -37.38 15.96
C ILE A 100 14.07 -37.73 14.62
N ASN A 101 12.74 -37.86 14.61
CA ASN A 101 11.95 -38.26 13.44
C ASN A 101 12.46 -39.54 12.74
N GLY A 102 12.86 -40.54 13.53
CA GLY A 102 13.37 -41.83 13.01
C GLY A 102 14.80 -41.78 12.45
N SER A 103 15.49 -40.63 12.52
CA SER A 103 16.88 -40.46 12.08
C SER A 103 17.81 -40.14 13.26
N MET A 104 19.06 -40.61 13.19
CA MET A 104 20.10 -40.30 14.19
C MET A 104 20.65 -38.90 13.95
N GLN A 105 20.34 -37.97 14.86
CA GLN A 105 20.73 -36.56 14.81
C GLN A 105 21.43 -36.14 16.11
N CYS A 106 22.18 -35.05 16.06
CA CYS A 106 22.83 -34.44 17.20
C CYS A 106 21.88 -33.49 17.92
N GLY A 107 21.64 -33.71 19.22
CA GLY A 107 20.76 -32.91 20.06
C GLY A 107 21.20 -32.90 21.54
N PRO A 108 20.46 -32.25 22.45
CA PRO A 108 19.21 -31.53 22.20
C PRO A 108 19.46 -30.25 21.40
N LEU A 109 18.70 -30.07 20.32
CA LEU A 109 18.68 -28.80 19.60
C LEU A 109 17.92 -27.76 20.44
N PRO A 110 18.29 -26.47 20.37
CA PRO A 110 17.55 -25.43 21.09
C PRO A 110 16.07 -25.50 20.72
N LYS A 111 15.21 -25.68 21.73
CA LYS A 111 13.76 -25.72 21.51
C LYS A 111 13.32 -24.40 20.91
N GLU A 112 12.56 -24.48 19.83
CA GLU A 112 11.90 -23.29 19.30
C GLU A 112 10.80 -22.89 20.28
N PRO A 113 10.64 -21.59 20.58
CA PRO A 113 9.45 -21.14 21.29
C PRO A 113 8.23 -21.59 20.50
N ALA A 114 7.19 -22.06 21.20
CA ALA A 114 5.95 -22.47 20.55
C ALA A 114 5.43 -21.31 19.70
N VAL A 115 5.24 -21.57 18.41
CA VAL A 115 4.64 -20.61 17.49
C VAL A 115 3.16 -20.52 17.85
N THR A 116 2.78 -19.47 18.58
CA THR A 116 1.38 -19.21 18.97
C THR A 116 0.59 -18.51 17.88
N SER A 117 1.18 -18.31 16.69
CA SER A 117 0.52 -17.58 15.62
C SER A 117 -0.60 -18.41 15.01
N CYS A 118 -1.68 -17.72 14.68
CA CYS A 118 -2.88 -18.25 14.03
C CYS A 118 -3.15 -17.44 12.75
N CYS A 119 -3.90 -18.01 11.82
CA CYS A 119 -4.36 -17.28 10.64
C CYS A 119 -5.51 -16.33 11.01
N PRO A 120 -5.37 -15.01 10.83
CA PRO A 120 -6.46 -14.08 11.05
C PRO A 120 -7.61 -14.38 10.11
N GLN A 121 -8.84 -14.21 10.58
CA GLN A 121 -10.04 -14.47 9.79
C GLN A 121 -10.05 -13.57 8.54
N GLY A 122 -9.99 -14.18 7.36
CA GLY A 122 -9.95 -13.46 6.09
C GLY A 122 -8.58 -12.87 5.72
N GLY A 123 -7.51 -13.26 6.43
CA GLY A 123 -6.14 -12.82 6.18
C GLY A 123 -5.87 -11.36 6.54
N LEU A 124 -4.64 -10.91 6.36
CA LEU A 124 -4.30 -9.47 6.45
C LEU A 124 -3.86 -8.97 5.08
N TRP A 125 -4.50 -7.89 4.64
CA TRP A 125 -4.14 -7.18 3.43
C TRP A 125 -3.12 -6.08 3.74
N SER A 126 -2.26 -5.76 2.78
CA SER A 126 -1.58 -4.47 2.75
C SER A 126 -2.59 -3.34 2.58
N GLU A 127 -2.15 -2.12 2.87
CA GLU A 127 -2.83 -0.94 2.33
C GLU A 127 -2.92 -1.03 0.81
N TRP A 128 -3.94 -0.39 0.26
CA TRP A 128 -4.06 -0.26 -1.19
C TRP A 128 -2.92 0.58 -1.74
N GLY A 129 -2.35 0.15 -2.85
CA GLY A 129 -1.43 0.97 -3.64
C GLY A 129 -2.11 2.20 -4.24
N ILE A 130 -1.31 3.01 -4.93
CA ILE A 130 -1.79 4.15 -5.69
C ILE A 130 -2.58 3.70 -6.93
N PHE A 131 -3.49 4.55 -7.42
CA PHE A 131 -4.13 4.32 -8.70
C PHE A 131 -3.13 4.51 -9.86
N VAL A 132 -3.11 3.56 -10.78
CA VAL A 132 -2.35 3.58 -12.04
C VAL A 132 -3.28 3.27 -13.21
N ARG A 133 -2.89 3.62 -14.44
CA ARG A 133 -3.68 3.24 -15.62
C ARG A 133 -3.57 1.74 -15.87
N ASN A 134 -4.69 1.11 -16.21
CA ASN A 134 -4.69 -0.28 -16.66
C ASN A 134 -3.98 -0.43 -18.01
N ALA A 135 -3.68 -1.67 -18.39
CA ALA A 135 -2.97 -1.98 -19.64
C ALA A 135 -3.68 -1.44 -20.89
N GLU A 136 -5.02 -1.41 -20.90
CA GLU A 136 -5.81 -0.92 -22.03
C GLU A 136 -5.93 0.60 -22.10
N ASP A 137 -5.39 1.34 -21.11
CA ASP A 137 -5.52 2.79 -21.01
C ASP A 137 -7.01 3.24 -21.06
N THR A 138 -7.89 2.52 -20.35
CA THR A 138 -9.35 2.77 -20.30
C THR A 138 -9.89 3.01 -18.89
N ALA A 139 -9.16 2.58 -17.85
CA ALA A 139 -9.54 2.71 -16.46
C ALA A 139 -8.31 2.96 -15.57
N PHE A 140 -8.56 3.20 -14.28
CA PHE A 140 -7.53 3.22 -13.25
C PHE A 140 -7.68 1.99 -12.36
N GLU A 141 -6.58 1.37 -11.98
CA GLU A 141 -6.57 0.26 -11.05
C GLU A 141 -5.54 0.49 -9.94
N LYS A 142 -5.80 -0.12 -8.79
CA LYS A 142 -4.86 -0.18 -7.67
C LYS A 142 -4.85 -1.59 -7.11
N ASN A 143 -3.70 -1.99 -6.59
CA ASN A 143 -3.47 -3.36 -6.13
C ASN A 143 -3.12 -3.37 -4.63
N ARG A 144 -3.37 -4.51 -4.00
CA ARG A 144 -2.94 -4.82 -2.63
C ARG A 144 -2.51 -6.28 -2.56
N ARG A 145 -1.70 -6.63 -1.56
CA ARG A 145 -1.18 -7.99 -1.38
C ARG A 145 -1.69 -8.63 -0.11
N CYS A 146 -1.86 -9.95 -0.14
CA CYS A 146 -2.14 -10.73 1.05
C CYS A 146 -0.85 -10.94 1.84
N LEU A 147 -0.73 -10.26 2.98
CA LEU A 147 0.48 -10.29 3.82
C LEU A 147 0.67 -11.64 4.51
N THR A 148 -0.42 -12.37 4.73
CA THR A 148 -0.43 -13.66 5.43
C THR A 148 -0.36 -14.87 4.51
N GLU A 149 -0.30 -14.65 3.19
CA GLU A 149 -0.24 -15.72 2.19
C GLU A 149 1.03 -16.56 2.35
N ALA A 150 2.16 -15.90 2.63
CA ALA A 150 3.43 -16.57 2.93
C ALA A 150 3.43 -17.35 4.24
N ALA A 151 2.36 -17.33 5.04
CA ALA A 151 2.16 -18.21 6.19
C ALA A 151 1.09 -19.28 5.93
N GLY A 152 0.63 -19.43 4.69
CA GLY A 152 -0.44 -20.34 4.31
C GLY A 152 -1.84 -19.82 4.64
N CYS A 153 -2.00 -18.56 5.03
CA CYS A 153 -3.30 -17.97 5.34
C CYS A 153 -3.90 -17.25 4.12
N SER A 154 -5.08 -17.66 3.70
CA SER A 154 -5.78 -17.04 2.56
C SER A 154 -6.45 -15.73 2.97
N CYS A 155 -6.38 -14.73 2.08
CA CYS A 155 -7.14 -13.49 2.24
C CYS A 155 -8.49 -13.54 1.53
N VAL A 156 -9.50 -12.89 2.10
CA VAL A 156 -10.84 -12.77 1.49
C VAL A 156 -10.98 -11.41 0.80
N GLY A 157 -11.50 -11.42 -0.43
CA GLY A 157 -11.73 -10.25 -1.28
C GLY A 157 -10.71 -10.10 -2.41
N GLU A 158 -10.87 -9.04 -3.20
CA GLU A 158 -10.05 -8.80 -4.39
C GLU A 158 -8.67 -8.22 -4.05
N SER A 159 -7.65 -8.65 -4.79
CA SER A 159 -6.30 -8.06 -4.76
C SER A 159 -6.16 -6.84 -5.68
N VAL A 160 -7.14 -6.63 -6.57
CA VAL A 160 -7.18 -5.53 -7.54
C VAL A 160 -8.50 -4.79 -7.41
N ASN A 161 -8.45 -3.46 -7.48
CA ASN A 161 -9.63 -2.61 -7.52
C ASN A 161 -9.53 -1.67 -8.73
N THR A 162 -10.48 -1.81 -9.65
CA THR A 162 -10.52 -1.06 -10.92
C THR A 162 -11.68 -0.06 -10.90
N SER A 163 -11.42 1.17 -11.36
CA SER A 163 -12.42 2.21 -11.54
C SER A 163 -13.29 1.94 -12.76
N ALA A 164 -14.44 2.62 -12.85
CA ALA A 164 -15.25 2.59 -14.06
C ALA A 164 -14.48 3.14 -15.26
N THR A 165 -14.75 2.60 -16.46
CA THR A 165 -14.14 3.03 -17.71
C THR A 165 -14.30 4.53 -17.92
N ASN A 166 -13.23 5.19 -18.37
CA ASN A 166 -13.16 6.65 -18.60
C ASN A 166 -13.58 7.48 -17.38
N THR A 167 -13.47 6.94 -16.17
CA THR A 167 -13.84 7.63 -14.93
C THR A 167 -12.62 7.78 -14.03
N CYS A 168 -12.42 9.01 -13.57
CA CYS A 168 -11.35 9.34 -12.63
C CYS A 168 -11.64 8.81 -11.22
N PRO A 169 -10.64 8.25 -10.52
CA PRO A 169 -10.83 7.63 -9.22
C PRO A 169 -11.01 8.63 -8.08
N CYS A 170 -10.70 9.92 -8.30
CA CYS A 170 -10.84 10.94 -7.27
C CYS A 170 -12.30 11.29 -6.97
N GLN A 171 -12.57 11.60 -5.71
CA GLN A 171 -13.88 12.05 -5.26
C GLN A 171 -14.29 13.34 -5.98
N SER A 172 -15.55 13.40 -6.43
CA SER A 172 -16.13 14.61 -6.99
C SER A 172 -16.21 15.73 -5.95
N PHE A 173 -16.14 16.98 -6.39
CA PHE A 173 -16.30 18.13 -5.50
C PHE A 173 -17.65 18.10 -4.77
N VAL A 174 -17.62 18.32 -3.47
CA VAL A 174 -18.79 18.21 -2.59
C VAL A 174 -19.57 19.52 -2.58
N GLY A 175 -20.75 19.52 -3.20
CA GLY A 175 -21.57 20.72 -3.36
C GLY A 175 -22.12 21.34 -2.07
N THR A 176 -22.17 20.61 -0.95
CA THR A 176 -22.70 21.13 0.33
C THR A 176 -21.87 22.29 0.88
N TYR A 177 -20.56 22.32 0.62
CA TYR A 177 -19.68 23.43 1.02
C TYR A 177 -19.96 24.73 0.28
N ASN A 178 -20.70 24.70 -0.84
CA ASN A 178 -21.01 25.91 -1.61
C ASN A 178 -21.75 26.95 -0.78
N LYS A 179 -22.60 26.53 0.17
CA LYS A 179 -23.30 27.44 1.09
C LYS A 179 -22.34 28.26 1.96
N ASN A 180 -21.19 27.70 2.30
CA ASN A 180 -20.18 28.40 3.11
C ASN A 180 -19.43 29.44 2.28
N PHE A 181 -19.43 29.32 0.94
CA PHE A 181 -18.74 30.25 0.07
C PHE A 181 -19.54 31.54 -0.21
N SER A 182 -20.82 31.63 0.17
CA SER A 182 -21.66 32.82 -0.09
C SER A 182 -21.57 33.91 0.98
N GLU A 183 -20.76 33.72 2.03
CA GLU A 183 -20.61 34.73 3.07
C GLU A 183 -20.00 36.02 2.51
N LYS A 184 -20.77 37.12 2.49
CA LYS A 184 -20.36 38.42 1.91
C LYS A 184 -19.83 38.30 0.47
N ALA A 185 -20.37 37.35 -0.30
CA ALA A 185 -19.98 37.14 -1.68
C ALA A 185 -21.10 36.52 -2.51
N VAL A 186 -21.10 36.80 -3.80
CA VAL A 186 -21.94 36.15 -4.80
C VAL A 186 -21.17 34.98 -5.40
N LEU A 187 -21.79 33.80 -5.45
CA LEU A 187 -21.23 32.63 -6.11
C LEU A 187 -21.40 32.75 -7.61
N ILE A 188 -20.34 32.41 -8.34
CA ILE A 188 -20.33 32.41 -9.79
C ILE A 188 -20.17 30.98 -10.25
N GLU A 189 -21.13 30.49 -11.03
CA GLU A 189 -21.08 29.13 -11.54
C GLU A 189 -20.00 29.00 -12.63
N PRO A 190 -19.17 27.94 -12.57
CA PRO A 190 -18.19 27.69 -13.61
C PRO A 190 -18.86 27.30 -14.91
N LEU A 191 -18.49 27.97 -16.00
CA LEU A 191 -18.92 27.63 -17.36
C LEU A 191 -17.87 26.75 -18.02
N GLY A 192 -18.26 25.86 -18.94
CA GLY A 192 -17.30 25.11 -19.76
C GLY A 192 -16.30 24.23 -18.99
N GLN A 193 -16.73 23.66 -17.87
CA GLN A 193 -15.90 22.74 -17.08
C GLN A 193 -15.60 21.45 -17.86
N THR A 194 -14.35 21.00 -17.79
CA THR A 194 -13.86 19.80 -18.46
C THR A 194 -13.08 18.94 -17.48
N LEU A 195 -13.24 17.63 -17.57
CA LEU A 195 -12.41 16.65 -16.86
C LEU A 195 -11.80 15.72 -17.90
N ASP A 196 -10.48 15.71 -17.99
CA ASP A 196 -9.77 14.75 -18.82
C ASP A 196 -9.80 13.38 -18.12
N SER A 197 -10.45 12.39 -18.74
CA SER A 197 -10.61 11.05 -18.16
C SER A 197 -9.31 10.24 -18.10
N LYS A 198 -8.27 10.64 -18.83
CA LYS A 198 -6.96 9.97 -18.87
C LYS A 198 -5.98 10.55 -17.87
N THR A 199 -5.94 11.87 -17.79
CA THR A 199 -5.01 12.59 -16.89
C THR A 199 -5.64 12.97 -15.56
N CYS A 200 -6.97 12.90 -15.46
CA CYS A 200 -7.75 13.35 -14.31
C CYS A 200 -7.44 14.79 -13.89
N ILE A 201 -7.22 15.63 -14.91
CA ILE A 201 -7.10 17.07 -14.76
C ILE A 201 -8.48 17.67 -14.97
N TYR A 202 -9.02 18.25 -13.91
CA TYR A 202 -10.21 19.08 -13.94
C TYR A 202 -9.82 20.52 -14.28
N GLN A 203 -10.55 21.13 -15.21
CA GLN A 203 -10.38 22.54 -15.57
C GLN A 203 -11.73 23.23 -15.66
N ALA A 204 -11.78 24.48 -15.21
CA ALA A 204 -12.93 25.35 -15.38
C ALA A 204 -12.47 26.78 -15.67
N PRO A 205 -12.84 27.37 -16.83
CA PRO A 205 -12.54 28.77 -17.10
C PRO A 205 -13.27 29.69 -16.11
N LEU A 206 -12.58 30.75 -15.71
CA LEU A 206 -13.12 31.77 -14.82
C LEU A 206 -13.90 32.81 -15.63
N ASN A 207 -15.05 33.23 -15.09
CA ASN A 207 -15.88 34.26 -15.72
C ASN A 207 -15.31 35.65 -15.40
N LYS A 208 -14.82 36.34 -16.43
CA LYS A 208 -14.20 37.68 -16.34
C LYS A 208 -15.16 38.83 -16.64
N GLY A 209 -16.47 38.59 -16.72
CA GLY A 209 -17.46 39.66 -16.80
C GLY A 209 -17.22 40.69 -15.70
N GLN A 210 -17.35 41.98 -16.02
CA GLN A 210 -17.05 43.06 -15.08
C GLN A 210 -17.87 42.95 -13.78
N GLU A 211 -19.08 42.42 -13.90
CA GLU A 211 -20.01 42.08 -12.82
C GLU A 211 -19.63 40.86 -11.98
N ASN A 212 -18.57 40.13 -12.35
CA ASN A 212 -18.08 38.89 -11.72
C ASN A 212 -16.69 39.05 -11.09
N CYS A 213 -16.17 40.29 -11.08
CA CYS A 213 -14.86 40.66 -10.57
C CYS A 213 -14.99 41.48 -9.28
N SER A 214 -13.96 41.41 -8.45
CA SER A 214 -13.91 42.12 -7.17
C SER A 214 -12.59 42.81 -6.96
N GLN A 215 -12.60 43.81 -6.09
CA GLN A 215 -11.37 44.31 -5.50
C GLN A 215 -10.82 43.27 -4.51
N TRP A 216 -9.52 43.00 -4.56
CA TRP A 216 -8.84 42.12 -3.61
C TRP A 216 -7.53 42.78 -3.17
N GLY A 217 -7.49 43.26 -1.92
CA GLY A 217 -6.37 44.09 -1.44
C GLY A 217 -6.15 45.31 -2.35
N ASN A 218 -4.95 45.41 -2.92
CA ASN A 218 -4.56 46.51 -3.83
C ASN A 218 -4.98 46.27 -5.29
N TYR A 219 -5.54 45.11 -5.62
CA TYR A 219 -5.97 44.79 -6.99
C TYR A 219 -7.41 45.25 -7.21
N GLY A 220 -7.61 46.23 -8.11
CA GLY A 220 -8.91 46.85 -8.34
C GLY A 220 -9.96 45.97 -9.02
N SER A 221 -9.55 44.99 -9.84
CA SER A 221 -10.47 44.09 -10.54
C SER A 221 -9.85 42.72 -10.78
N THR A 222 -10.29 41.71 -10.02
CA THR A 222 -9.73 40.36 -10.10
C THR A 222 -10.78 39.28 -9.86
N ASN A 223 -10.56 38.12 -10.46
CA ASN A 223 -11.28 36.90 -10.08
C ASN A 223 -10.68 36.35 -8.79
N VAL A 224 -11.56 36.00 -7.87
CA VAL A 224 -11.22 35.33 -6.61
C VAL A 224 -11.98 34.02 -6.58
N ILE A 225 -11.33 32.97 -6.10
CA ILE A 225 -12.00 31.72 -5.77
C ILE A 225 -12.02 31.53 -4.26
N ARG A 226 -13.01 30.79 -3.79
CA ARG A 226 -13.03 30.16 -2.49
C ARG A 226 -12.95 28.67 -2.67
N TYR A 227 -12.11 28.01 -1.88
CA TYR A 227 -12.05 26.54 -1.86
C TYR A 227 -11.97 26.03 -0.43
N TRP A 228 -12.47 24.81 -0.23
CA TRP A 228 -12.45 24.12 1.05
C TRP A 228 -11.33 23.10 1.05
N LYS A 229 -10.31 23.29 1.90
CA LYS A 229 -9.24 22.29 2.07
C LYS A 229 -9.82 21.05 2.75
N LYS A 230 -9.33 19.87 2.39
CA LYS A 230 -9.76 18.62 3.00
C LYS A 230 -9.64 18.60 4.52
N ASP A 231 -8.54 19.13 5.05
CA ASP A 231 -8.28 19.15 6.50
C ASP A 231 -8.84 20.41 7.19
N ALA A 232 -9.55 21.29 6.46
CA ALA A 232 -10.15 22.47 7.07
C ALA A 232 -11.46 22.12 7.78
N THR A 233 -11.53 22.49 9.06
CA THR A 233 -12.70 22.21 9.91
C THR A 233 -13.74 23.32 9.91
N ILE A 234 -13.38 24.58 9.63
CA ILE A 234 -14.30 25.71 9.87
C ILE A 234 -14.39 26.71 8.72
N ASN A 235 -13.32 26.96 7.95
CA ASN A 235 -13.30 28.09 7.00
C ASN A 235 -12.81 27.69 5.60
N PHE A 236 -13.34 28.39 4.60
CA PHE A 236 -12.83 28.38 3.23
C PHE A 236 -11.52 29.19 3.13
N THR A 237 -10.72 28.89 2.12
CA THR A 237 -9.54 29.69 1.74
C THR A 237 -9.87 30.52 0.51
N GLU A 238 -9.57 31.82 0.56
CA GLU A 238 -9.65 32.70 -0.61
C GLU A 238 -8.34 32.68 -1.38
N TYR A 239 -8.42 32.70 -2.71
CA TYR A 239 -7.24 32.78 -3.57
C TYR A 239 -7.53 33.66 -4.78
N ARG A 240 -6.61 34.60 -5.04
CA ARG A 240 -6.64 35.48 -6.21
C ARG A 240 -6.17 34.70 -7.44
N MET A 241 -7.04 34.54 -8.43
CA MET A 241 -6.72 33.75 -9.62
C MET A 241 -6.10 34.59 -10.74
N ALA A 242 -6.78 35.65 -11.15
CA ALA A 242 -6.41 36.39 -12.35
C ALA A 242 -6.97 37.81 -12.37
N ASP A 243 -6.24 38.68 -13.05
CA ASP A 243 -6.72 40.02 -13.40
C ASP A 243 -7.84 39.93 -14.44
N CYS A 244 -8.97 40.57 -14.15
CA CYS A 244 -10.13 40.58 -15.03
C CYS A 244 -9.93 41.43 -16.28
N THR A 245 -9.03 42.42 -16.23
CA THR A 245 -8.71 43.28 -17.39
C THR A 245 -7.81 42.58 -18.40
N SER A 246 -7.18 41.47 -18.01
CA SER A 246 -6.31 40.69 -18.89
C SER A 246 -7.12 39.93 -19.93
N SER A 247 -6.69 40.04 -21.20
CA SER A 247 -7.24 39.30 -22.35
C SER A 247 -6.99 37.78 -22.30
N ALA A 248 -6.07 37.31 -21.45
CA ALA A 248 -5.81 35.89 -21.29
C ALA A 248 -6.97 35.18 -20.57
N VAL A 249 -7.37 34.00 -21.04
CA VAL A 249 -8.34 33.16 -20.33
C VAL A 249 -7.67 32.59 -19.09
N ALA A 250 -8.32 32.74 -17.94
CA ALA A 250 -7.85 32.19 -16.68
C ALA A 250 -8.66 30.95 -16.31
N TYR A 251 -8.01 29.97 -15.70
CA TYR A 251 -8.61 28.69 -15.36
C TYR A 251 -8.40 28.39 -13.88
N PHE A 252 -9.44 27.87 -13.25
CA PHE A 252 -9.26 26.98 -12.13
C PHE A 252 -8.84 25.61 -12.66
N ARG A 253 -7.78 25.04 -12.11
CA ARG A 253 -7.32 23.69 -12.44
C ARG A 253 -7.09 22.88 -11.18
N ALA A 254 -7.48 21.62 -11.20
CA ALA A 254 -7.14 20.66 -10.17
C ALA A 254 -6.72 19.33 -10.79
N TYR A 255 -5.76 18.63 -10.20
CA TYR A 255 -5.36 17.28 -10.62
C TYR A 255 -5.71 16.26 -9.54
N CYS A 256 -6.04 15.04 -9.95
CA CYS A 256 -6.32 13.96 -9.03
C CYS A 256 -5.04 13.47 -8.35
N ASP A 257 -5.02 13.44 -7.02
CA ASP A 257 -4.01 12.72 -6.26
C ASP A 257 -4.38 11.24 -6.19
N PHE A 258 -3.65 10.41 -6.93
CA PHE A 258 -3.90 8.96 -7.00
C PHE A 258 -3.52 8.20 -5.72
N THR A 259 -2.87 8.86 -4.77
CA THR A 259 -2.57 8.30 -3.44
C THR A 259 -3.75 8.46 -2.52
N THR A 260 -4.29 9.68 -2.41
CA THR A 260 -5.34 10.00 -1.43
C THR A 260 -6.75 9.92 -2.00
N GLY A 261 -6.91 9.96 -3.33
CA GLY A 261 -8.20 9.98 -4.01
C GLY A 261 -8.92 11.34 -3.97
N TYR A 262 -8.19 12.43 -3.73
CA TYR A 262 -8.73 13.79 -3.72
C TYR A 262 -8.10 14.67 -4.80
N TYR A 263 -8.84 15.68 -5.26
CA TYR A 263 -8.29 16.68 -6.17
C TYR A 263 -7.39 17.67 -5.42
N ARG A 264 -6.24 17.99 -6.03
CA ARG A 264 -5.30 19.01 -5.58
C ARG A 264 -5.38 20.25 -6.45
N PHE A 265 -5.49 21.42 -5.82
CA PHE A 265 -5.50 22.69 -6.54
C PHE A 265 -4.11 23.01 -7.10
N TYR A 266 -4.00 23.24 -8.41
CA TYR A 266 -2.71 23.41 -9.11
C TYR A 266 -1.81 24.50 -8.50
N ASN A 267 -2.39 25.63 -8.09
CA ASN A 267 -1.57 26.78 -7.70
C ASN A 267 -1.02 26.68 -6.26
N THR A 268 -1.58 25.82 -5.42
CA THR A 268 -1.20 25.73 -4.00
C THR A 268 -0.90 24.32 -3.54
N ASP A 269 -1.13 23.31 -4.38
CA ASP A 269 -0.98 21.88 -4.05
C ASP A 269 -1.77 21.47 -2.79
N HIS A 270 -2.91 22.12 -2.55
CA HIS A 270 -3.79 21.74 -1.44
C HIS A 270 -4.80 20.72 -1.92
N GLU A 271 -5.02 19.66 -1.14
CA GLU A 271 -6.20 18.79 -1.31
C GLU A 271 -7.47 19.57 -0.97
N ILE A 272 -8.45 19.48 -1.86
CA ILE A 272 -9.67 20.26 -1.75
C ILE A 272 -10.91 19.39 -1.90
N LEU A 273 -11.95 19.73 -1.14
CA LEU A 273 -13.26 19.08 -1.21
C LEU A 273 -14.22 19.82 -2.12
N ALA A 274 -14.07 21.14 -2.23
CA ALA A 274 -14.97 21.98 -3.02
C ALA A 274 -14.29 23.29 -3.39
N TRP A 275 -14.80 23.92 -4.45
CA TRP A 275 -14.37 25.25 -4.86
C TRP A 275 -15.50 25.98 -5.59
N ARG A 276 -15.47 27.31 -5.54
CA ARG A 276 -16.30 28.21 -6.34
C ARG A 276 -15.56 29.49 -6.67
N GLN A 277 -15.79 30.03 -7.87
CA GLN A 277 -15.50 31.43 -8.14
C GLN A 277 -16.49 32.30 -7.36
N VAL A 278 -16.00 33.40 -6.80
CA VAL A 278 -16.84 34.33 -6.05
C VAL A 278 -16.57 35.77 -6.45
N ARG A 279 -17.62 36.58 -6.41
CA ARG A 279 -17.52 38.03 -6.36
C ARG A 279 -17.79 38.51 -4.94
N LYS A 280 -16.79 39.07 -4.30
CA LYS A 280 -16.90 39.75 -3.01
C LYS A 280 -17.81 40.97 -3.13
N LEU A 281 -18.68 41.14 -2.14
CA LEU A 281 -19.59 42.28 -1.98
C LEU A 281 -18.91 43.43 -1.23
#